data_AF-A0A4P6FL07-F1
#
_entry.id   AF-A0A4P6FL07-F1
#
_cell.length_a   1.000
_cell.length_b   1.000
_cell.length_c   1.000
_cell.angle_alpha   90.00
_cell.angle_beta   90.00
_cell.angle_gamma   90.00
#
_symmetry.space_group_name_H-M   'P 1'
#
loop_
_entity.id
_entity.type
_entity.pdbx_description
1 polymer ?
#
loop_
_entity_poly.entity_id
_entity_poly.type
_entity_poly.pdbx_seq_one_letter_code
_entity_poly.pdbx_strand_id
1 'polypeptide(L)'
;MPSRIRELTDPFGLRLRISVEPHPRGAMIALERHDAPGRPRVHLDSYGGELLSGFIMAARLALPHPLPDERCEGAFPSELSLTHEPKVSIRIRQQSTGISLEIPAPFWDKLYAELCLVIPHAREFTRNTFAKALVH
;
A
#
# COMPACT_ATOMS: atom_id res chain seq x y z
N MET A 1 9.10 10.15 -13.01
CA MET A 1 8.95 10.83 -11.71
C MET A 1 7.58 10.47 -11.13
N PRO A 2 7.44 10.33 -9.79
CA PRO A 2 6.15 10.07 -9.18
C PRO A 2 5.18 11.22 -9.48
N SER A 3 3.95 10.89 -9.84
CA SER A 3 2.88 11.88 -10.06
C SER A 3 2.32 12.42 -8.74
N ARG A 4 2.48 11.66 -7.65
CA ARG A 4 2.11 12.04 -6.29
C ARG A 4 3.07 11.39 -5.29
N ILE A 5 3.45 12.13 -4.26
CA ILE A 5 4.22 11.61 -3.13
C ILE A 5 3.70 12.24 -1.84
N ARG A 6 3.49 11.42 -0.81
CA ARG A 6 3.12 11.89 0.52
C ARG A 6 3.91 11.11 1.55
N GLU A 7 4.39 11.83 2.55
CA GLU A 7 4.98 11.23 3.73
C GLU A 7 4.02 11.34 4.90
N LEU A 8 3.79 10.22 5.56
CA LEU A 8 2.97 10.09 6.76
C LEU A 8 3.91 9.92 7.94
N THR A 9 3.68 10.71 8.98
CA THR A 9 4.35 10.59 10.26
C THR A 9 3.37 10.08 11.30
N ASP A 10 3.79 9.17 12.16
CA ASP A 10 3.01 8.82 13.35
C ASP A 10 3.40 9.71 14.55
N PRO A 11 2.65 9.66 15.67
CA PRO A 11 2.99 10.42 16.88
C PRO A 11 4.34 10.06 17.53
N PHE A 12 4.95 8.92 17.16
CA PHE A 12 6.20 8.42 17.71
C PHE A 12 7.40 8.69 16.79
N GLY A 13 7.19 9.40 15.66
CA GLY A 13 8.23 9.76 14.71
C GLY A 13 8.53 8.72 13.63
N LEU A 14 7.75 7.63 13.53
CA LEU A 14 7.84 6.67 12.43
C LEU A 14 7.40 7.35 11.12
N ARG A 15 7.94 6.89 9.98
CA ARG A 15 7.72 7.52 8.66
C ARG A 15 7.33 6.50 7.58
N LEU A 16 6.07 6.56 7.16
CA LEU A 16 5.57 5.78 6.02
C LEU A 16 5.39 6.71 4.82
N ARG A 17 6.03 6.39 3.70
CA ARG A 17 5.86 7.10 2.44
C ARG A 17 4.94 6.33 1.52
N ILE A 18 4.06 7.06 0.85
CA ILE A 18 3.22 6.56 -0.23
C ILE A 18 3.45 7.41 -1.49
N SER A 19 3.66 6.77 -2.62
CA SER A 19 3.81 7.44 -3.92
C SER A 19 2.98 6.76 -5.01
N VAL A 20 2.63 7.54 -6.04
CA VAL A 20 2.09 7.04 -7.30
C VAL A 20 3.13 7.25 -8.39
N GLU A 21 3.51 6.16 -9.05
CA GLU A 21 4.59 6.14 -10.02
C GLU A 21 4.12 5.54 -11.35
N PRO A 22 4.64 6.04 -12.49
CA PRO A 22 4.39 5.40 -13.78
C PRO A 22 4.97 3.99 -13.84
N HIS A 23 4.25 3.06 -14.44
CA HIS A 23 4.68 1.68 -14.65
C HIS A 23 4.23 1.20 -16.05
N PRO A 24 4.94 0.28 -16.72
CA PRO A 24 4.54 -0.21 -18.06
C PRO A 24 3.11 -0.79 -18.13
N ARG A 25 2.58 -1.25 -16.98
CA ARG A 25 1.21 -1.79 -16.86
C ARG A 25 0.18 -0.79 -16.31
N GLY A 26 0.51 0.51 -16.23
CA GLY A 26 -0.36 1.55 -15.69
C GLY A 26 0.31 2.38 -14.59
N ALA A 27 -0.40 2.61 -13.49
CA ALA A 27 0.17 3.25 -12.30
C ALA A 27 0.54 2.21 -11.24
N MET A 28 1.63 2.49 -10.53
CA MET A 28 2.10 1.72 -9.38
C MET A 28 1.98 2.58 -8.13
N ILE A 29 1.35 2.06 -7.09
CA ILE A 29 1.33 2.63 -5.76
C ILE A 29 2.51 2.01 -5.00
N ALA A 30 3.43 2.82 -4.51
CA ALA A 30 4.55 2.34 -3.69
C ALA A 30 4.37 2.76 -2.24
N LEU A 31 4.58 1.81 -1.33
CA LEU A 31 4.65 2.03 0.11
C LEU A 31 6.07 1.77 0.57
N GLU A 32 6.65 2.70 1.33
CA GLU A 32 8.03 2.59 1.82
C GLU A 32 8.11 3.01 3.29
N ARG A 33 8.69 2.17 4.15
CA ARG A 33 9.06 2.55 5.52
C ARG A 33 10.37 3.32 5.49
N HIS A 34 10.27 4.63 5.36
CA HIS A 34 11.43 5.53 5.20
C HIS A 34 12.30 5.58 6.46
N ASP A 35 11.70 5.31 7.62
CA ASP A 35 12.33 5.25 8.94
C ASP A 35 13.04 3.93 9.24
N ALA A 36 12.72 2.85 8.52
CA ALA A 36 13.22 1.52 8.86
C ALA A 36 14.55 1.19 8.16
N PRO A 37 15.44 0.39 8.80
CA PRO A 37 16.65 -0.13 8.15
C PRO A 37 16.31 -0.87 6.85
N GLY A 38 17.13 -0.66 5.81
CA GLY A 38 16.89 -1.24 4.49
C GLY A 38 15.72 -0.62 3.71
N ARG A 39 14.96 0.32 4.31
CA ARG A 39 13.85 1.06 3.69
C ARG A 39 12.93 0.13 2.89
N PRO A 40 12.32 -0.88 3.54
CA PRO A 40 11.51 -1.87 2.84
C PRO A 40 10.41 -1.15 2.08
N ARG A 41 10.23 -1.59 0.84
CA ARG A 41 9.33 -0.97 -0.13
C ARG A 41 8.56 -2.04 -0.87
N VAL A 42 7.24 -1.91 -0.86
CA VAL A 42 6.32 -2.79 -1.58
C VAL A 42 5.53 -2.00 -2.61
N HIS A 43 5.09 -2.69 -3.65
CA HIS A 43 4.34 -2.13 -4.76
C HIS A 43 2.96 -2.76 -4.81
N LEU A 44 1.96 -1.93 -5.12
CA LEU A 44 0.57 -2.32 -5.29
C LEU A 44 0.05 -1.68 -6.59
N ASP A 45 -0.90 -2.33 -7.24
CA ASP A 45 -1.75 -1.69 -8.23
C ASP A 45 -3.01 -1.10 -7.54
N SER A 46 -3.94 -0.57 -8.33
CA SER A 46 -5.17 -0.01 -7.75
C SER A 46 -6.01 -1.06 -7.01
N TYR A 47 -6.01 -2.31 -7.48
CA TYR A 47 -6.70 -3.42 -6.82
C TYR A 47 -6.06 -3.74 -5.46
N GLY A 48 -4.73 -3.90 -5.40
CA GLY A 48 -4.02 -4.11 -4.15
C GLY A 48 -4.16 -2.94 -3.18
N GLY A 49 -4.23 -1.70 -3.69
CA GLY A 49 -4.54 -0.52 -2.88
C GLY A 49 -5.93 -0.58 -2.24
N GLU A 50 -6.95 -0.99 -3.00
CA GLU A 50 -8.32 -1.16 -2.48
C GLU A 50 -8.40 -2.28 -1.45
N LEU A 51 -7.79 -3.43 -1.75
CA LEU A 51 -7.76 -4.56 -0.83
C LEU A 51 -7.08 -4.15 0.50
N LEU A 52 -5.96 -3.43 0.44
CA LEU A 52 -5.31 -2.89 1.63
C LEU A 52 -6.22 -1.92 2.38
N SER A 53 -6.95 -1.04 1.70
CA SER A 53 -7.88 -0.11 2.35
C SER A 53 -9.00 -0.83 3.11
N GLY A 54 -9.55 -1.90 2.53
CA GLY A 54 -10.53 -2.77 3.17
C GLY A 54 -9.92 -3.54 4.33
N PHE A 55 -8.73 -4.11 4.15
CA PHE A 55 -8.01 -4.86 5.17
C PHE A 55 -7.66 -4.00 6.39
N ILE A 56 -7.32 -2.72 6.19
CA ILE A 56 -7.10 -1.77 7.29
C ILE A 56 -8.37 -1.63 8.15
N MET A 57 -9.54 -1.46 7.54
CA MET A 57 -10.80 -1.36 8.27
C MET A 57 -11.19 -2.68 8.93
N ALA A 58 -11.02 -3.81 8.22
CA ALA A 58 -11.29 -5.13 8.77
C ALA A 58 -10.40 -5.42 9.99
N ALA A 59 -9.10 -5.15 9.91
CA ALA A 59 -8.17 -5.31 11.02
C ALA A 59 -8.57 -4.46 12.23
N ARG A 60 -8.97 -3.20 12.01
CA ARG A 60 -9.47 -2.33 13.09
C ARG A 60 -10.66 -2.90 13.82
N LEU A 61 -11.62 -3.42 13.08
CA LEU A 61 -12.86 -3.96 13.64
C LEU A 61 -12.66 -5.34 14.26
N ALA A 62 -11.64 -6.09 13.82
CA ALA A 62 -11.34 -7.42 14.33
C ALA A 62 -10.59 -7.40 15.67
N LEU A 63 -9.80 -6.35 15.97
CA LEU A 63 -8.99 -6.32 17.18
C LEU A 63 -9.82 -6.56 18.46
N PRO A 64 -9.35 -7.41 19.38
CA PRO A 64 -8.02 -8.05 19.44
C PRO A 64 -7.94 -9.44 18.76
N HIS A 65 -8.93 -9.81 17.96
CA HIS A 65 -9.01 -11.13 17.32
C HIS A 65 -8.15 -11.21 16.05
N PRO A 66 -7.66 -12.42 15.69
CA PRO A 66 -6.97 -12.63 14.43
C PRO A 66 -7.92 -12.37 13.24
N LEU A 67 -7.32 -11.97 12.13
CA LEU A 67 -7.98 -11.83 10.84
C LEU A 67 -7.34 -12.83 9.87
N PRO A 68 -8.12 -13.52 9.00
CA PRO A 68 -7.55 -14.34 7.95
C PRO A 68 -6.62 -13.52 7.04
N ASP A 69 -5.57 -14.17 6.55
CA ASP A 69 -4.68 -13.55 5.57
C ASP A 69 -5.41 -13.35 4.25
N GLU A 70 -5.15 -12.22 3.59
CA GLU A 70 -5.77 -11.86 2.31
C GLU A 70 -4.73 -11.87 1.19
N ARG A 71 -5.12 -12.39 0.03
CA ARG A 71 -4.25 -12.47 -1.15
C ARG A 71 -4.65 -11.46 -2.21
N CYS A 72 -3.69 -10.65 -2.62
CA CYS A 72 -3.78 -9.79 -3.79
C CYS A 72 -3.13 -10.48 -4.98
N GLU A 73 -3.90 -10.80 -6.02
CA GLU A 73 -3.42 -11.40 -7.27
C GLU A 73 -3.21 -10.37 -8.40
N GLY A 74 -3.11 -9.08 -8.06
CA GLY A 74 -2.91 -8.00 -9.02
C GLY A 74 -1.55 -8.03 -9.71
N ALA A 75 -1.21 -6.95 -10.42
CA ALA A 75 0.07 -6.80 -11.12
C ALA A 75 1.30 -6.90 -10.18
N PHE A 76 1.09 -6.70 -8.88
CA PHE A 76 2.08 -6.88 -7.83
C PHE A 76 1.54 -7.84 -6.75
N PRO A 77 1.62 -9.16 -6.97
CA PRO A 77 1.03 -10.14 -6.06
C PRO A 77 1.59 -10.03 -4.65
N SER A 78 0.69 -9.96 -3.68
CA SER A 78 1.02 -9.69 -2.28
C SER A 78 0.10 -10.43 -1.33
N GLU A 79 0.59 -10.73 -0.14
CA GLU A 79 -0.20 -11.28 0.97
C GLU A 79 -0.28 -10.23 2.08
N LEU A 80 -1.49 -10.02 2.60
CA LEU A 80 -1.79 -9.13 3.72
C LEU A 80 -2.08 -9.98 4.95
N SER A 81 -1.41 -9.69 6.07
CA SER A 81 -1.63 -10.38 7.33
C SER A 81 -1.71 -9.40 8.49
N LEU A 82 -2.52 -9.72 9.50
CA LEU A 82 -2.61 -8.96 10.75
C LEU A 82 -1.69 -9.59 11.80
N THR A 83 -0.65 -8.87 12.20
CA THR A 83 0.26 -9.30 13.26
C THR A 83 -0.10 -8.61 14.58
N HIS A 84 0.13 -9.29 15.70
CA HIS A 84 -0.13 -8.74 17.04
C HIS A 84 1.17 -8.53 17.84
N GLU A 85 2.16 -9.39 17.63
CA GLU A 85 3.44 -9.39 18.34
C GLU A 85 4.60 -8.99 17.40
N PRO A 86 5.58 -8.18 17.85
CA PRO A 86 5.64 -7.51 19.16
C PRO A 86 4.71 -6.28 19.24
N LYS A 87 4.10 -5.89 18.12
CA LYS A 87 3.14 -4.77 18.03
C LYS A 87 2.08 -5.10 16.98
N VAL A 88 0.89 -4.55 17.17
CA VAL A 88 -0.19 -4.66 16.19
C VAL A 88 0.20 -3.94 14.89
N SER A 89 0.25 -4.70 13.80
CA SER A 89 0.64 -4.19 12.49
C SER A 89 -0.03 -4.97 11.37
N ILE A 90 -0.18 -4.33 10.21
CA ILE A 90 -0.50 -5.01 8.97
C ILE A 90 0.81 -5.29 8.26
N ARG A 91 1.10 -6.54 7.95
CA ARG A 91 2.25 -6.93 7.14
C ARG A 91 1.80 -7.16 5.71
N ILE A 92 2.54 -6.56 4.79
CA ILE A 92 2.42 -6.79 3.35
C ILE A 92 3.66 -7.56 2.92
N ARG A 93 3.49 -8.78 2.40
CA ARG A 93 4.57 -9.57 1.82
C ARG A 93 4.41 -9.65 0.32
N GLN A 94 5.35 -9.06 -0.40
CA GLN A 94 5.34 -9.09 -1.86
C GLN A 94 5.92 -10.42 -2.36
N GLN A 95 5.10 -11.22 -3.02
CA GLN A 95 5.45 -12.61 -3.35
C GLN A 95 6.62 -12.72 -4.31
N SER A 96 6.72 -11.80 -5.28
CA SER A 96 7.74 -11.82 -6.32
C SER A 96 9.15 -11.53 -5.81
N THR A 97 9.28 -10.73 -4.75
CA THR A 97 10.57 -10.26 -4.22
C THR A 97 10.88 -10.81 -2.84
N GLY A 98 9.89 -11.38 -2.15
CA GLY A 98 9.99 -11.78 -0.74
C GLY A 98 10.05 -10.60 0.24
N ILE A 99 10.05 -9.35 -0.26
CA ILE A 99 10.11 -8.15 0.58
C ILE A 99 8.85 -8.09 1.43
N SER A 100 9.04 -7.79 2.73
CA SER A 100 7.95 -7.56 3.67
C SER A 100 8.02 -6.14 4.19
N LEU A 101 6.86 -5.49 4.27
CA LEU A 101 6.69 -4.17 4.87
C LEU A 101 5.64 -4.27 5.98
N GLU A 102 5.97 -3.80 7.17
CA GLU A 102 5.04 -3.73 8.30
C GLU A 102 4.50 -2.31 8.46
N ILE A 103 3.19 -2.21 8.65
CA ILE A 103 2.42 -0.98 8.83
C ILE A 103 1.82 -0.99 10.24
N PRO A 104 2.49 -0.36 11.21
CA PRO A 104 1.98 -0.23 12.57
C PRO A 104 0.59 0.41 12.65
N ALA A 105 -0.22 -0.01 13.62
CA ALA A 105 -1.57 0.52 13.86
C ALA A 105 -1.70 2.05 13.87
N PRO A 106 -0.73 2.84 14.40
CA PRO A 106 -0.78 4.30 14.35
C PRO A 106 -0.87 4.92 12.94
N PHE A 107 -0.48 4.19 11.89
CA PHE A 107 -0.58 4.68 10.51
C PHE A 107 -1.94 4.45 9.86
N TRP A 108 -2.75 3.54 10.41
CA TRP A 108 -3.91 2.97 9.70
C TRP A 108 -4.90 4.03 9.23
N ASP A 109 -5.25 5.01 10.06
CA ASP A 109 -6.18 6.10 9.67
C ASP A 109 -5.61 6.97 8.56
N LYS A 110 -4.37 7.41 8.73
CA LYS A 110 -3.71 8.31 7.77
C LYS A 110 -3.50 7.60 6.44
N LEU A 111 -3.13 6.33 6.49
CA LEU A 111 -2.93 5.52 5.30
C LEU A 111 -4.26 5.22 4.61
N TYR A 112 -5.31 4.85 5.35
CA TYR A 112 -6.65 4.65 4.80
C TYR A 112 -7.14 5.89 4.06
N ALA A 113 -7.09 7.06 4.71
CA ALA A 113 -7.48 8.32 4.10
C ALA A 113 -6.65 8.66 2.85
N GLU A 114 -5.34 8.41 2.88
CA GLU A 114 -4.47 8.65 1.73
C GLU A 114 -4.71 7.65 0.59
N LEU A 115 -5.03 6.39 0.88
CA LEU A 115 -5.41 5.38 -0.12
C LEU A 115 -6.70 5.81 -0.86
N CYS A 116 -7.69 6.37 -0.15
CA CYS A 116 -8.90 6.91 -0.78
C CYS A 116 -8.60 8.01 -1.82
N LEU A 117 -7.47 8.71 -1.72
CA LEU A 117 -7.03 9.71 -2.70
C LEU A 117 -6.12 9.10 -3.76
N VAL A 118 -5.16 8.29 -3.35
CA VAL A 118 -4.12 7.70 -4.20
C VAL A 118 -4.70 6.73 -5.23
N ILE A 119 -5.68 5.91 -4.85
CA ILE A 119 -6.26 4.89 -5.74
C ILE A 119 -6.97 5.54 -6.95
N PRO A 120 -7.88 6.53 -6.79
CA PRO A 120 -8.45 7.25 -7.93
C PRO A 120 -7.40 7.90 -8.83
N HIS A 121 -6.36 8.50 -8.25
CA HIS A 121 -5.27 9.09 -9.04
C HIS A 121 -4.49 8.04 -9.83
N ALA A 122 -4.20 6.88 -9.25
CA ALA A 122 -3.55 5.77 -9.93
C ALA A 122 -4.39 5.23 -11.10
N ARG A 123 -5.71 5.11 -10.90
CA ARG A 123 -6.65 4.73 -11.97
C ARG A 123 -6.68 5.74 -13.10
N GLU A 124 -6.79 7.02 -12.77
CA GLU A 124 -6.81 8.10 -13.77
C GLU A 124 -5.50 8.17 -14.57
N PHE A 125 -4.38 8.01 -13.88
CA PHE A 125 -3.07 7.94 -14.53
C PHE A 125 -2.98 6.76 -15.51
N THR A 126 -3.47 5.59 -15.09
CA THR A 126 -3.54 4.39 -15.93
C THR A 126 -4.41 4.64 -17.17
N ARG A 127 -5.61 5.19 -16.99
CA ARG A 127 -6.55 5.53 -18.07
C ARG A 127 -5.91 6.47 -19.11
N ASN A 128 -5.27 7.54 -18.65
CA ASN A 128 -4.61 8.52 -19.53
C ASN A 128 -3.39 7.95 -20.25
N THR A 129 -2.67 7.01 -19.63
CA THR A 129 -1.54 6.33 -20.26
C THR A 129 -2.03 5.45 -21.42
N PHE A 130 -3.09 4.67 -21.22
CA PHE A 130 -3.68 3.85 -22.28
C PHE A 130 -4.31 4.67 -23.39
N ALA A 131 -5.00 5.77 -23.06
CA ALA A 131 -5.59 6.66 -24.07
C ALA A 131 -4.53 7.25 -25.02
N LYS A 132 -3.34 7.62 -24.51
CA LYS A 132 -2.23 8.11 -25.33
C LYS A 132 -1.60 7.02 -26.20
N ALA A 133 -1.57 5.77 -25.74
CA ALA A 133 -1.02 4.65 -26.49
C ALA A 133 -1.88 4.22 -27.69
N LEU A 134 -3.17 4.55 -27.71
CA LEU A 134 -4.10 4.24 -28.81
C LEU A 134 -4.12 5.30 -29.92
N VAL A 135 -3.47 6.44 -29.71
CA VAL A 135 -3.42 7.57 -30.68
C VAL A 135 -2.13 7.55 -31.50
N HIS A 136 -1.25 6.59 -31.24
CA HIS A 136 0.01 6.34 -31.95
C HIS A 136 0.04 4.92 -32.49
#